data_AF-A0A182MF01-F1
#
_entry.id   AF-A0A182MF01-F1
#
_cell.length_a   1.000
_cell.length_b   1.000
_cell.length_c   1.000
_cell.angle_alpha   90.00
_cell.angle_beta   90.00
_cell.angle_gamma   90.00
#
_symmetry.space_group_name_H-M   'P 1'
#
loop_
_entity.id
_entity.type
_entity.pdbx_description
1 polymer ?
#
loop_
_entity_poly.entity_id
_entity_poly.type
_entity_poly.pdbx_seq_one_letter_code
_entity_poly.pdbx_strand_id
1 'polypeptide(L)'
;MAPKIAIVVVLATVLLCCNNQLLNVELTLENFEQTLGKESFWLDLRVRKYNRTASVINGTVFVYVDATNDYQCDLDIFYSRLGNQQFNHMPLKLPSAGVCDFIDNLYERYPKEMTILVNGPKKGECPVTPREIYIQDALFPADMVPKHLIKIGLYKGLVRCYVNEEEVVSYYLVVKAASN
;
A
#
# COMPACT_ATOMS: atom_id res chain seq x y z
N MET A 1 55.19 -7.05 4.90
CA MET A 1 54.18 -6.80 3.84
C MET A 1 52.72 -7.04 4.31
N ALA A 2 52.48 -7.62 5.49
CA ALA A 2 51.14 -7.91 6.03
C ALA A 2 50.27 -6.74 6.56
N PRO A 3 50.79 -5.60 7.06
CA PRO A 3 49.92 -4.63 7.77
C PRO A 3 49.00 -3.84 6.83
N LYS A 4 49.39 -3.66 5.56
CA LYS A 4 48.59 -2.91 4.58
C LYS A 4 47.34 -3.68 4.13
N ILE A 5 47.42 -5.01 4.06
CA ILE A 5 46.29 -5.86 3.64
C ILE A 5 45.23 -5.90 4.75
N ALA A 6 45.65 -6.00 6.01
CA ALA A 6 44.74 -5.97 7.16
C ALA A 6 43.94 -4.66 7.23
N ILE A 7 44.59 -3.51 7.00
CA ILE A 7 43.94 -2.19 7.00
C ILE A 7 42.89 -2.08 5.89
N VAL A 8 43.20 -2.56 4.68
CA VAL A 8 42.26 -2.53 3.54
C VAL A 8 41.05 -3.42 3.77
N VAL A 9 41.24 -4.62 4.34
CA VAL A 9 40.13 -5.52 4.67
C VAL A 9 39.25 -4.92 5.77
N VAL A 10 39.85 -4.32 6.81
CA VAL A 10 39.09 -3.65 7.88
C VAL A 10 38.29 -2.47 7.33
N LEU A 11 38.89 -1.60 6.51
CA LEU A 11 38.19 -0.49 5.86
C LEU A 11 37.06 -0.97 4.94
N ALA A 12 37.28 -2.02 4.16
CA ALA A 12 36.24 -2.62 3.32
C ALA A 12 35.08 -3.17 4.16
N THR A 13 35.37 -3.89 5.25
CA THR A 13 34.33 -4.41 6.16
C THR A 13 33.57 -3.29 6.88
N VAL A 14 34.23 -2.20 7.28
CA VAL A 14 33.58 -1.03 7.87
C VAL A 14 32.68 -0.32 6.86
N LEU A 15 33.14 -0.15 5.60
CA LEU A 15 32.33 0.41 4.51
C LEU A 15 31.11 -0.47 4.18
N LEU A 16 31.27 -1.79 4.19
CA LEU A 16 30.19 -2.77 4.02
C LEU A 16 29.21 -2.76 5.21
N CYS A 17 29.69 -2.57 6.44
CA CYS A 17 28.86 -2.49 7.65
C CYS A 17 28.14 -1.13 7.80
N CYS A 18 28.74 -0.01 7.36
CA CYS A 18 28.12 1.31 7.41
C CYS A 18 26.94 1.47 6.43
N ASN A 19 26.90 0.69 5.35
CA ASN A 19 25.73 0.65 4.45
C ASN A 19 24.52 -0.09 5.04
N ASN A 20 24.71 -0.86 6.12
CA ASN A 20 23.66 -1.58 6.83
C ASN A 20 23.16 -0.85 8.08
N GLN A 21 23.32 0.48 8.16
CA GLN A 21 22.50 1.26 9.08
C GLN A 21 21.04 1.13 8.62
N LEU A 22 20.38 0.10 9.15
CA LEU A 22 18.94 -0.09 9.20
C LEU A 22 18.35 1.21 9.75
N LEU A 23 18.02 2.14 8.86
CA LEU A 23 17.05 3.17 9.19
C LEU A 23 15.79 2.41 9.58
N ASN A 24 15.38 2.52 10.85
CA ASN A 24 14.04 2.16 11.26
C ASN A 24 13.10 3.16 10.59
N VAL A 25 12.70 2.86 9.36
CA VAL A 25 11.75 3.68 8.60
C VAL A 25 10.35 3.30 9.06
N GLU A 26 9.61 4.27 9.59
CA GLU A 26 8.19 4.14 9.90
C GLU A 26 7.37 4.56 8.67
N LEU A 27 6.31 3.78 8.38
CA LEU A 27 5.33 4.09 7.35
C LEU A 27 4.02 4.56 7.99
N THR A 28 3.58 5.75 7.63
CA THR A 28 2.38 6.38 8.20
C THR A 28 1.43 6.79 7.09
N LEU A 29 0.12 6.50 7.26
CA LEU A 29 -0.90 7.01 6.35
C LEU A 29 -1.06 8.53 6.53
N GLU A 30 -1.06 9.25 5.42
CA GLU A 30 -1.26 10.70 5.37
C GLU A 30 -2.64 11.04 4.79
N ASN A 31 -3.04 10.38 3.71
CA ASN A 31 -4.29 10.68 3.03
C ASN A 31 -4.91 9.45 2.36
N PHE A 32 -6.23 9.50 2.20
CA PHE A 32 -7.01 8.60 1.34
C PHE A 32 -8.06 9.43 0.61
N GLU A 33 -8.22 9.23 -0.69
CA GLU A 33 -9.25 9.90 -1.46
C GLU A 33 -9.72 9.02 -2.61
N GLN A 34 -11.04 8.88 -2.73
CA GLN A 34 -11.68 8.28 -3.89
C GLN A 34 -12.07 9.37 -4.90
N THR A 35 -11.60 9.23 -6.13
CA THR A 35 -11.80 10.17 -7.22
C THR A 35 -12.92 9.77 -8.17
N LEU A 36 -13.20 8.47 -8.31
CA LEU A 36 -14.22 7.94 -9.21
C LEU A 36 -14.90 6.69 -8.62
N GLY A 37 -16.13 6.43 -9.05
CA GLY A 37 -16.79 5.14 -8.84
C GLY A 37 -17.73 5.05 -7.64
N LYS A 38 -18.10 6.18 -7.01
CA LYS A 38 -18.91 6.21 -5.77
C LYS A 38 -20.31 5.60 -5.95
N GLU A 39 -20.82 5.59 -7.17
CA GLU A 39 -22.09 4.97 -7.54
C GLU A 39 -22.04 3.44 -7.56
N SER A 40 -20.86 2.84 -7.75
CA SER A 40 -20.66 1.39 -7.76
C SER A 40 -20.05 0.90 -6.44
N PHE A 41 -19.02 1.61 -5.98
CA PHE A 41 -18.29 1.34 -4.75
C PHE A 41 -18.01 2.67 -4.07
N TRP A 42 -18.55 2.91 -2.88
CA TRP A 42 -18.20 4.11 -2.13
C TRP A 42 -17.24 3.76 -0.99
N LEU A 43 -16.01 4.25 -1.09
CA LEU A 43 -14.96 4.09 -0.10
C LEU A 43 -15.00 5.29 0.85
N ASP A 44 -15.92 5.30 1.81
CA ASP A 44 -16.01 6.34 2.84
C ASP A 44 -14.98 6.10 3.94
N LEU A 45 -13.71 6.25 3.58
CA LEU A 45 -12.57 5.99 4.44
C LEU A 45 -11.86 7.29 4.78
N ARG A 46 -11.44 7.42 6.04
CA ARG A 46 -10.72 8.59 6.53
C ARG A 46 -9.45 8.18 7.25
N VAL A 47 -8.36 8.84 6.86
CA VAL A 47 -7.10 8.79 7.61
C VAL A 47 -7.17 9.78 8.76
N ARG A 48 -6.81 9.33 9.97
CA ARG A 48 -6.72 10.17 11.17
C ARG A 48 -5.49 9.81 12.00
N LYS A 49 -4.97 10.78 12.73
CA LYS A 49 -3.94 10.51 13.75
C LYS A 49 -4.56 9.71 14.88
N TYR A 50 -3.95 8.57 15.23
CA TYR A 50 -4.34 7.76 16.37
C TYR A 50 -3.57 8.17 17.62
N ASN A 51 -2.26 8.40 17.47
CA ASN A 51 -1.39 8.92 18.52
C ASN A 51 -0.31 9.84 17.92
N ARG A 52 0.76 10.14 18.67
CA ARG A 52 1.82 11.07 18.23
C ARG A 52 2.63 10.55 17.02
N THR A 53 2.70 9.24 16.83
CA THR A 53 3.55 8.60 15.80
C THR A 53 2.73 7.81 14.75
N ALA A 54 1.52 7.36 15.10
CA ALA A 54 0.70 6.51 14.25
C ALA A 54 -0.56 7.23 13.72
N SER A 55 -0.85 7.00 12.45
CA SER A 55 -2.13 7.29 11.81
C SER A 55 -2.82 6.00 11.40
N VAL A 56 -4.14 6.01 11.47
CA VAL A 56 -5.00 4.88 11.10
C VAL A 56 -6.00 5.30 10.03
N ILE A 57 -6.44 4.33 9.24
CA ILE A 57 -7.61 4.46 8.36
C ILE A 57 -8.83 3.83 9.04
N ASN A 58 -9.95 4.52 8.96
CA ASN A 58 -11.23 4.07 9.52
C ASN A 58 -12.35 4.48 8.57
N GLY A 59 -13.34 3.61 8.40
CA GLY A 59 -14.56 3.95 7.71
C GLY A 59 -15.30 2.73 7.16
N THR A 60 -16.14 2.99 6.18
CA THR A 60 -17.01 1.98 5.56
C THR A 60 -16.77 1.95 4.05
N VAL A 61 -16.65 0.74 3.51
CA VAL A 61 -16.71 0.47 2.09
C VAL A 61 -18.11 -0.01 1.77
N PHE A 62 -18.84 0.75 0.98
CA PHE A 62 -20.15 0.39 0.48
C PHE A 62 -19.99 -0.24 -0.90
N VAL A 63 -20.38 -1.51 -1.02
CA VAL A 63 -20.44 -2.24 -2.28
C VAL A 63 -21.90 -2.18 -2.75
N TYR A 64 -22.17 -1.51 -3.87
CA TYR A 64 -23.54 -1.36 -4.40
C TYR A 64 -23.86 -2.34 -5.52
N VAL A 65 -22.83 -2.84 -6.21
CA VAL A 65 -22.93 -3.78 -7.32
C VAL A 65 -22.03 -4.99 -7.09
N ASP A 66 -22.34 -6.12 -7.71
CA ASP A 66 -21.51 -7.32 -7.62
C ASP A 66 -20.10 -7.06 -8.18
N ALA A 67 -19.07 -7.23 -7.35
CA ALA A 67 -17.68 -7.15 -7.81
C ALA A 67 -17.23 -8.52 -8.33
N THR A 68 -17.06 -8.62 -9.65
CA THR A 68 -16.56 -9.81 -10.36
C THR A 68 -15.09 -9.60 -10.80
N ASN A 69 -14.51 -10.61 -11.45
CA ASN A 69 -13.22 -10.46 -12.14
C ASN A 69 -13.29 -9.62 -13.42
N ASP A 70 -14.46 -9.12 -13.83
CA ASP A 70 -14.56 -8.17 -14.94
C ASP A 70 -13.98 -6.80 -14.57
N TYR A 71 -13.94 -6.49 -13.26
CA TYR A 71 -13.22 -5.34 -12.71
C TYR A 71 -11.73 -5.65 -12.66
N GLN A 72 -10.97 -5.13 -13.63
CA GLN A 72 -9.52 -5.26 -13.71
C GLN A 72 -8.86 -4.06 -13.05
N CYS A 73 -8.11 -4.28 -11.97
CA CYS A 73 -7.49 -3.20 -11.22
C CYS A 73 -5.96 -3.16 -11.37
N ASP A 74 -5.44 -1.94 -11.49
CA ASP A 74 -4.02 -1.61 -11.60
C ASP A 74 -3.58 -0.74 -10.41
N LEU A 75 -2.30 -0.83 -10.06
CA LEU A 75 -1.68 -0.01 -9.03
C LEU A 75 -0.45 0.70 -9.58
N ASP A 76 -0.56 2.01 -9.76
CA ASP A 76 0.55 2.91 -10.04
C ASP A 76 1.12 3.45 -8.73
N ILE A 77 2.45 3.39 -8.58
CA ILE A 77 3.13 3.98 -7.43
C ILE A 77 3.91 5.21 -7.87
N PHE A 78 3.74 6.30 -7.13
CA PHE A 78 4.51 7.51 -7.30
C PHE A 78 5.29 7.85 -6.03
N TYR A 79 6.44 8.50 -6.20
CA TYR A 79 7.37 8.83 -5.11
C TYR A 79 7.78 10.30 -5.17
N SER A 80 7.75 10.96 -4.01
CA SER A 80 8.27 12.31 -3.79
C SER A 80 9.39 12.26 -2.75
N ARG A 81 10.63 12.51 -3.22
CA ARG A 81 11.82 12.54 -2.37
C ARG A 81 11.82 13.69 -1.36
N LEU A 82 11.28 14.85 -1.75
CA LEU A 82 11.28 16.05 -0.93
C LEU A 82 10.13 16.07 0.10
N GLY A 83 9.25 15.06 0.07
CA GLY A 83 8.09 15.01 0.94
C GLY A 83 7.08 16.13 0.68
N ASN A 84 7.09 16.69 -0.54
CA ASN A 84 6.08 17.62 -1.02
C ASN A 84 5.11 16.89 -1.98
N GLN A 85 4.03 17.56 -2.40
CA GLN A 85 3.04 16.95 -3.30
C GLN A 85 3.49 16.85 -4.77
N GLN A 86 4.81 16.92 -5.05
CA GLN A 86 5.37 16.74 -6.39
C GLN A 86 5.88 15.31 -6.53
N PHE A 87 5.06 14.47 -7.15
CA PHE A 87 5.32 13.04 -7.26
C PHE A 87 5.91 12.68 -8.63
N ASN A 88 6.89 11.78 -8.63
CA ASN A 88 7.42 11.16 -9.84
C ASN A 88 6.92 9.72 -9.93
N HIS A 89 6.55 9.27 -11.12
CA HIS A 89 6.14 7.89 -11.35
C HIS A 89 7.29 6.93 -11.03
N MET A 90 7.03 5.92 -10.19
CA MET A 90 7.98 4.86 -9.89
C MET A 90 7.82 3.76 -10.94
N PRO A 91 8.90 3.29 -11.60
CA PRO A 91 8.81 2.28 -12.64
C PRO A 91 8.59 0.87 -12.04
N LEU A 92 7.53 0.70 -11.25
CA LEU A 92 7.07 -0.57 -10.73
C LEU A 92 5.83 -0.98 -11.51
N LYS A 93 5.94 -2.04 -12.30
CA LYS A 93 4.77 -2.66 -12.94
C LYS A 93 4.21 -3.71 -12.01
N LEU A 94 3.07 -3.42 -11.40
CA LEU A 94 2.27 -4.43 -10.72
C LEU A 94 1.30 -5.03 -11.74
N PRO A 95 1.12 -6.35 -11.76
CA PRO A 95 0.21 -6.97 -12.70
C PRO A 95 -1.22 -6.52 -12.41
N SER A 96 -1.94 -6.18 -13.46
CA SER A 96 -3.39 -6.04 -13.44
C SER A 96 -4.01 -7.35 -12.95
N ALA A 97 -5.02 -7.25 -12.09
CA ALA A 97 -5.75 -8.41 -11.60
C ALA A 97 -7.24 -8.12 -11.49
N GLY A 98 -8.06 -9.15 -11.71
CA GLY A 98 -9.47 -9.11 -11.36
C GLY A 98 -9.66 -8.94 -9.85
N VAL A 99 -10.74 -8.27 -9.43
CA VAL A 99 -10.99 -8.00 -8.00
C VAL A 99 -11.03 -9.29 -7.16
N CYS A 100 -11.66 -10.36 -7.64
CA CYS A 100 -11.74 -11.62 -6.89
C CYS A 100 -10.37 -12.28 -6.76
N ASP A 101 -9.62 -12.36 -7.86
CA ASP A 101 -8.26 -12.93 -7.86
C ASP A 101 -7.31 -12.14 -6.96
N PHE A 102 -7.46 -10.81 -6.93
CA PHE A 102 -6.71 -9.93 -6.04
C PHE A 102 -7.02 -10.20 -4.56
N ILE A 103 -8.30 -10.33 -4.20
CA ILE A 103 -8.73 -10.67 -2.83
C ILE A 103 -8.17 -12.02 -2.41
N ASP A 104 -8.25 -13.04 -3.27
CA ASP A 104 -7.70 -14.36 -2.98
C ASP A 104 -6.18 -14.31 -2.78
N ASN A 105 -5.48 -13.52 -3.59
CA ASN A 105 -4.05 -13.32 -3.43
C ASN A 105 -3.70 -12.65 -2.09
N LEU A 106 -4.50 -11.69 -1.64
CA LEU A 106 -4.34 -11.08 -0.32
C LEU A 106 -4.57 -12.08 0.81
N TYR A 107 -5.60 -12.94 0.72
CA TYR A 107 -5.80 -14.00 1.70
C TYR A 107 -4.64 -15.00 1.77
N GLU A 108 -3.98 -15.28 0.65
CA GLU A 108 -2.86 -16.22 0.60
C GLU A 108 -1.56 -15.64 1.11
N ARG A 109 -1.25 -14.39 0.75
CA ARG A 109 0.04 -13.77 1.07
C ARG A 109 0.02 -12.96 2.35
N TYR A 110 -1.14 -12.39 2.68
CA TYR A 110 -1.33 -11.39 3.72
C TYR A 110 -2.60 -11.69 4.56
N PRO A 111 -2.71 -12.89 5.17
CA PRO A 111 -3.92 -13.30 5.87
C PRO A 111 -4.22 -12.45 7.11
N LYS A 112 -3.19 -11.82 7.72
CA LYS A 112 -3.36 -10.95 8.88
C LYS A 112 -4.04 -9.64 8.50
N GLU A 113 -3.72 -9.13 7.32
CA GLU A 113 -4.25 -7.88 6.80
C GLU A 113 -5.72 -8.03 6.45
N MET A 114 -6.15 -9.23 6.04
CA MET A 114 -7.56 -9.52 5.77
C MET A 114 -8.45 -9.50 7.02
N THR A 115 -7.89 -9.65 8.23
CA THR A 115 -8.68 -9.57 9.47
C THR A 115 -9.14 -8.16 9.81
N ILE A 116 -8.60 -7.15 9.12
CA ILE A 116 -8.97 -5.74 9.28
C ILE A 116 -10.39 -5.48 8.75
N LEU A 117 -10.84 -6.28 7.78
CA LEU A 117 -12.12 -6.11 7.11
C LEU A 117 -13.23 -6.83 7.88
N VAL A 118 -14.09 -6.07 8.57
CA VAL A 118 -15.31 -6.61 9.17
C VAL A 118 -16.38 -6.70 8.09
N ASN A 119 -17.02 -7.87 7.96
CA ASN A 119 -17.96 -8.18 6.87
C ASN A 119 -17.34 -8.14 5.45
N GLY A 120 -16.01 -8.30 5.36
CA GLY A 120 -15.32 -8.44 4.09
C GLY A 120 -15.66 -9.74 3.34
N PRO A 121 -15.31 -9.84 2.04
CA PRO A 121 -15.44 -11.08 1.27
C PRO A 121 -14.57 -12.17 1.88
N LYS A 122 -15.07 -13.40 1.97
CA LYS A 122 -14.27 -14.55 2.44
C LYS A 122 -13.31 -15.01 1.34
N LYS A 123 -12.29 -15.78 1.72
CA LYS A 123 -11.42 -16.46 0.75
C LYS A 123 -12.25 -17.33 -0.19
N GLY A 124 -12.07 -17.15 -1.51
CA GLY A 124 -12.80 -17.85 -2.57
C GLY A 124 -14.23 -17.33 -2.81
N GLU A 125 -14.64 -16.23 -2.17
CA GLU A 125 -15.95 -15.63 -2.37
C GLU A 125 -15.95 -14.71 -3.59
N CYS A 126 -16.65 -15.11 -4.66
CA CYS A 126 -16.84 -14.33 -5.87
C CYS A 126 -18.21 -14.65 -6.49
N PRO A 127 -19.00 -13.65 -6.94
CA PRO A 127 -18.74 -12.21 -6.82
C PRO A 127 -18.81 -11.72 -5.37
N VAL A 128 -18.17 -10.58 -5.10
CA VAL A 128 -18.39 -9.84 -3.84
C VAL A 128 -19.74 -9.13 -3.95
N THR A 129 -20.74 -9.67 -3.27
CA THR A 129 -22.11 -9.13 -3.35
C THR A 129 -22.28 -7.82 -2.58
N PRO A 130 -23.28 -6.99 -2.92
CA PRO A 130 -23.59 -5.74 -2.22
C PRO A 130 -23.66 -5.90 -0.70
N ARG A 131 -22.88 -5.07 0.00
CA ARG A 131 -22.74 -5.06 1.45
C ARG A 131 -21.97 -3.84 1.92
N GLU A 132 -21.97 -3.65 3.24
CA GLU A 132 -21.09 -2.71 3.92
C GLU A 132 -19.93 -3.48 4.56
N ILE A 133 -18.70 -3.06 4.26
CA ILE A 133 -17.47 -3.61 4.85
C ILE A 133 -16.89 -2.53 5.75
N TYR A 134 -16.59 -2.86 6.99
CA TYR A 134 -16.10 -1.88 7.96
C TYR A 134 -14.61 -2.06 8.22
N ILE A 135 -13.89 -0.95 8.26
CA ILE A 135 -12.47 -0.87 8.59
C ILE A 135 -12.33 -0.10 9.90
N GLN A 136 -11.80 -0.76 10.94
CA GLN A 136 -11.70 -0.18 12.27
C GLN A 136 -10.25 0.15 12.62
N ASP A 137 -9.92 1.45 12.58
CA ASP A 137 -8.65 2.00 13.04
C ASP A 137 -7.41 1.20 12.61
N ALA A 138 -7.33 0.89 11.32
CA ALA A 138 -6.28 0.06 10.76
C ALA A 138 -5.00 0.86 10.49
N LEU A 139 -3.86 0.31 10.90
CA LEU A 139 -2.54 0.85 10.56
C LEU A 139 -2.17 0.50 9.11
N PHE A 140 -1.23 1.25 8.53
CA PHE A 140 -0.64 0.85 7.26
C PHE A 140 0.13 -0.48 7.43
N PRO A 141 -0.16 -1.50 6.60
CA PRO A 141 0.51 -2.79 6.70
C PRO A 141 1.92 -2.73 6.08
N ALA A 142 2.88 -2.20 6.84
CA ALA A 142 4.25 -1.98 6.36
C ALA A 142 4.95 -3.27 5.88
N ASP A 143 4.55 -4.42 6.42
CA ASP A 143 5.09 -5.73 6.05
C ASP A 143 4.71 -6.17 4.62
N MET A 144 3.68 -5.57 4.01
CA MET A 144 3.31 -5.80 2.60
C MET A 144 4.26 -5.13 1.60
N VAL A 145 5.06 -4.16 2.05
CA VAL A 145 5.97 -3.41 1.19
C VAL A 145 7.37 -4.01 1.26
N PRO A 146 7.96 -4.44 0.13
CA PRO A 146 9.34 -4.92 0.13
C PRO A 146 10.30 -3.87 0.68
N LYS A 147 11.00 -4.20 1.77
CA LYS A 147 11.83 -3.25 2.54
C LYS A 147 12.86 -2.50 1.71
N HIS A 148 13.39 -3.12 0.66
CA HIS A 148 14.38 -2.52 -0.25
C HIS A 148 13.80 -1.42 -1.15
N LEU A 149 12.48 -1.31 -1.28
CA LEU A 149 11.79 -0.25 -2.03
C LEU A 149 11.51 0.99 -1.16
N ILE A 150 11.61 0.86 0.17
CA ILE A 150 11.28 1.92 1.11
C ILE A 150 12.46 2.89 1.22
N LYS A 151 12.18 4.17 0.94
CA LYS A 151 13.08 5.31 1.07
C LYS A 151 12.32 6.43 1.77
N ILE A 152 13.00 7.26 2.56
CA ILE A 152 12.36 8.44 3.17
C ILE A 152 11.72 9.30 2.08
N GLY A 153 10.49 9.75 2.33
CA GLY A 153 9.72 10.59 1.41
C GLY A 153 8.22 10.33 1.51
N LEU A 154 7.49 10.80 0.50
CA LEU A 154 6.07 10.50 0.33
C LEU A 154 5.87 9.54 -0.83
N TYR A 155 4.94 8.62 -0.65
CA TYR A 155 4.47 7.68 -1.67
C TYR A 155 3.01 7.92 -1.93
N LYS A 156 2.60 7.86 -3.20
CA LYS A 156 1.20 7.86 -3.61
C LYS A 156 0.93 6.55 -4.34
N GLY A 157 0.05 5.72 -3.79
CA GLY A 157 -0.48 4.54 -4.47
C GLY A 157 -1.80 4.90 -5.11
N LEU A 158 -1.88 4.85 -6.44
CA LEU A 158 -3.08 5.16 -7.22
C LEU A 158 -3.64 3.84 -7.77
N VAL A 159 -4.83 3.48 -7.30
CA VAL A 159 -5.56 2.32 -7.79
C VAL A 159 -6.58 2.78 -8.82
N ARG A 160 -6.62 2.11 -9.96
CA ARG A 160 -7.63 2.29 -11.00
C ARG A 160 -8.20 0.95 -11.39
N CYS A 161 -9.51 0.87 -11.49
CA CYS A 161 -10.20 -0.34 -11.93
C CYS A 161 -10.99 -0.06 -13.20
N TYR A 162 -10.95 -1.01 -14.12
CA TYR A 162 -11.50 -0.94 -15.45
C TYR A 162 -12.53 -2.05 -15.67
N VAL A 163 -13.59 -1.73 -16.39
CA VAL A 163 -14.52 -2.72 -16.95
C VAL A 163 -14.64 -2.41 -18.44
N ASN A 164 -14.35 -3.39 -19.29
CA ASN A 164 -14.30 -3.19 -20.75
C ASN A 164 -13.42 -1.99 -21.18
N GLU A 165 -12.25 -1.84 -20.55
CA GLU A 165 -11.27 -0.75 -20.78
C GLU A 165 -11.72 0.66 -20.32
N GLU A 166 -12.92 0.82 -19.79
CA GLU A 166 -13.39 2.07 -19.20
C GLU A 166 -13.02 2.13 -17.72
N GLU A 167 -12.38 3.22 -17.27
CA GLU A 167 -12.09 3.44 -15.85
C GLU A 167 -13.41 3.68 -15.11
N VAL A 168 -13.74 2.80 -14.17
CA VAL A 168 -15.01 2.85 -13.42
C VAL A 168 -14.80 3.18 -11.95
N VAL A 169 -13.62 2.91 -11.39
CA VAL A 169 -13.28 3.23 -10.01
C VAL A 169 -11.84 3.71 -9.95
N SER A 170 -11.60 4.79 -9.21
CA SER A 170 -10.25 5.18 -8.86
C SER A 170 -10.18 5.85 -7.49
N TYR A 171 -9.08 5.56 -6.80
CA TYR A 171 -8.77 6.13 -5.51
C TYR A 171 -7.26 6.10 -5.29
N TYR A 172 -6.78 6.92 -4.38
CA TYR A 172 -5.39 6.91 -3.99
C TYR A 172 -5.21 7.01 -2.49
N LEU A 173 -4.09 6.46 -2.03
CA LEU A 173 -3.58 6.68 -0.68
C LEU A 173 -2.21 7.35 -0.73
N VAL A 174 -1.92 8.16 0.28
CA VAL A 174 -0.60 8.76 0.47
C VAL A 174 -0.01 8.19 1.75
N VAL A 175 1.22 7.71 1.64
CA VAL A 175 1.99 7.12 2.75
C VAL A 175 3.29 7.89 2.89
N LYS A 176 3.63 8.25 4.13
CA LYS A 176 4.89 8.88 4.48
C LYS A 176 5.85 7.84 5.04
N ALA A 177 7.07 7.85 4.51
CA ALA A 177 8.19 7.12 5.05
C ALA A 177 9.13 8.11 5.77
N ALA A 178 9.32 7.93 7.07
CA ALA A 178 10.19 8.78 7.89
C ALA A 178 11.14 7.94 8.75
N SER A 179 12.32 8.48 9.07
CA SER A 179 13.17 7.88 10.09
C SER A 179 12.53 8.05 11.46
N ASN A 180 12.46 6.97 12.24
CA ASN A 180 12.24 7.05 13.69
C ASN A 180 13.36 7.80 14.41
#